data_AF-A0A3M1FJ51-F1
#
_entry.id   AF-A0A3M1FJ51-F1
#
_cell.length_a   1.000
_cell.length_b   1.000
_cell.length_c   1.000
_cell.angle_alpha   90.00
_cell.angle_beta   90.00
_cell.angle_gamma   90.00
#
_symmetry.space_group_name_H-M   'P 1'
#
loop_
_entity.id
_entity.type
_entity.pdbx_description
1 polymer ?
#
loop_
_entity_poly.entity_id
_entity_poly.type
_entity_poly.pdbx_seq_one_letter_code
_entity_poly.pdbx_strand_id
1 'polypeptide(L)'
;MSQSKKSFIKRDKVEKFMKLAGQVVRDSLDAGSKEERLLGAQLLLSETLEYVIKGLGIAPVVQGVKITDPDALKFEEFREPNPTEMVDGLADVAYTMIWNANAFGIPLEEAYDIISDNNLEKFVKVSSDSFKEGLVAKEQWHLNQNIKWPKEVVQVEIISLNGELFAVGKDKNGKVRKPSSFSPPKLKSLLNNG
;
A
#
# COMPACT_ATOMS: atom_id res chain seq x y z
N MET A 1 -34.37 13.32 -6.96
CA MET A 1 -33.27 12.82 -7.82
C MET A 1 -32.04 12.66 -6.93
N SER A 2 -31.70 11.41 -6.60
CA SER A 2 -30.52 11.11 -5.80
C SER A 2 -29.27 11.38 -6.66
N GLN A 3 -28.56 12.47 -6.38
CA GLN A 3 -27.18 12.57 -6.85
C GLN A 3 -26.44 11.40 -6.19
N SER A 4 -26.03 10.42 -7.00
CA SER A 4 -25.03 9.44 -6.62
C SER A 4 -23.86 10.22 -6.01
N LYS A 5 -23.71 10.16 -4.69
CA LYS A 5 -22.53 10.68 -4.00
C LYS A 5 -21.36 9.92 -4.60
N LYS A 6 -20.60 10.56 -5.50
CA LYS A 6 -19.33 10.01 -5.98
C LYS A 6 -18.49 9.73 -4.74
N SER A 7 -18.07 8.48 -4.58
CA SER A 7 -17.15 8.09 -3.53
C SER A 7 -15.87 8.91 -3.70
N PHE A 8 -15.45 9.59 -2.63
CA PHE A 8 -14.19 10.33 -2.54
C PHE A 8 -12.96 9.41 -2.78
N ILE A 9 -13.10 8.11 -2.55
CA ILE A 9 -12.03 7.12 -2.71
C ILE A 9 -12.47 6.05 -3.71
N LYS A 10 -11.67 5.86 -4.75
CA LYS A 10 -11.88 4.83 -5.77
C LYS A 10 -11.39 3.47 -5.26
N ARG A 11 -12.35 2.63 -4.85
CA ARG A 11 -12.12 1.30 -4.27
C ARG A 11 -11.50 0.30 -5.27
N ASP A 12 -11.80 0.46 -6.56
CA ASP A 12 -11.41 -0.47 -7.64
C ASP A 12 -9.89 -0.66 -7.80
N LYS A 13 -9.10 0.42 -7.73
CA LYS A 13 -7.64 0.36 -7.87
C LYS A 13 -6.98 -0.34 -6.68
N VAL A 14 -7.46 -0.07 -5.46
CA VAL A 14 -6.97 -0.73 -4.23
C VAL A 14 -7.34 -2.21 -4.24
N GLU A 15 -8.57 -2.56 -4.64
CA GLU A 15 -8.95 -3.97 -4.78
C GLU A 15 -8.11 -4.70 -5.82
N LYS A 16 -7.85 -4.05 -6.97
CA LYS A 16 -6.95 -4.60 -7.98
C LYS A 16 -5.56 -4.83 -7.41
N PHE A 17 -5.02 -3.85 -6.68
CA PHE A 17 -3.73 -3.97 -6.00
C PHE A 17 -3.72 -5.15 -5.01
N MET A 18 -4.74 -5.26 -4.16
CA MET A 18 -4.86 -6.34 -3.18
C MET A 18 -4.89 -7.70 -3.86
N LYS A 19 -5.71 -7.87 -4.90
CA LYS A 19 -5.78 -9.11 -5.69
C LYS A 19 -4.42 -9.46 -6.31
N LEU A 20 -3.73 -8.49 -6.92
CA LEU A 20 -2.39 -8.67 -7.47
C LEU A 20 -1.32 -8.93 -6.40
N ALA A 21 -1.56 -8.53 -5.15
CA ALA A 21 -0.69 -8.86 -4.03
C ALA A 21 -1.04 -10.23 -3.41
N GLY A 22 -2.03 -10.95 -3.93
CA GLY A 22 -2.52 -12.22 -3.38
C GLY A 22 -3.29 -12.04 -2.07
N GLN A 23 -3.86 -10.86 -1.83
CA GLN A 23 -4.62 -10.52 -0.62
C GLN A 23 -6.13 -10.69 -0.85
N VAL A 24 -6.85 -11.02 0.22
CA VAL A 24 -8.30 -11.21 0.19
C VAL A 24 -9.02 -9.87 0.24
N VAL A 25 -9.88 -9.63 -0.75
CA VAL A 25 -10.86 -8.53 -0.73
C VAL A 25 -12.17 -9.07 -0.18
N ARG A 26 -12.78 -8.36 0.76
CA ARG A 26 -14.01 -8.78 1.45
C ARG A 26 -15.15 -7.82 1.19
N ASP A 27 -16.36 -8.36 1.07
CA ASP A 27 -17.59 -7.57 0.83
C ASP A 27 -18.36 -7.23 2.12
N SER A 28 -17.98 -7.85 3.24
CA SER A 28 -18.54 -7.61 4.57
C SER A 28 -17.43 -7.51 5.61
N LEU A 29 -17.74 -6.88 6.75
CA LEU A 29 -16.83 -6.78 7.89
C LEU A 29 -16.43 -8.18 8.36
N ASP A 30 -15.12 -8.37 8.50
CA ASP A 30 -14.46 -9.58 8.96
C ASP A 30 -13.20 -9.12 9.69
N ALA A 31 -12.91 -9.73 10.84
CA ALA A 31 -11.78 -9.31 11.66
C ALA A 31 -10.41 -9.69 11.06
N GLY A 32 -10.39 -10.59 10.07
CA GLY A 32 -9.19 -11.10 9.43
C GLY A 32 -8.37 -12.04 10.30
N SER A 33 -7.37 -12.67 9.68
CA SER A 33 -6.35 -13.42 10.39
C SER A 33 -5.42 -12.50 11.19
N LYS A 34 -4.62 -13.09 12.07
CA LYS A 34 -3.57 -12.35 12.79
C LYS A 34 -2.59 -11.69 11.83
N GLU A 35 -2.13 -12.42 10.82
CA GLU A 35 -1.17 -11.96 9.82
C GLU A 35 -1.72 -10.79 9.01
N GLU A 36 -3.00 -10.88 8.62
CA GLU A 36 -3.70 -9.79 7.91
C GLU A 36 -3.78 -8.53 8.78
N ARG A 37 -4.13 -8.67 10.06
CA ARG A 37 -4.19 -7.54 11.00
C ARG A 37 -2.83 -6.89 11.23
N LEU A 38 -1.78 -7.69 11.39
CA LEU A 38 -0.41 -7.20 11.56
C LEU A 38 0.08 -6.46 10.30
N LEU A 39 -0.18 -7.02 9.11
CA LEU A 39 0.13 -6.35 7.85
C LEU A 39 -0.66 -5.05 7.69
N GLY A 40 -1.96 -5.05 7.99
CA GLY A 40 -2.81 -3.86 7.93
C GLY A 40 -2.30 -2.75 8.86
N ALA A 41 -1.96 -3.08 10.11
CA ALA A 41 -1.40 -2.13 11.07
C ALA A 41 -0.05 -1.57 10.59
N GLN A 42 0.84 -2.43 10.09
CA GLN A 42 2.12 -2.01 9.52
C GLN A 42 1.92 -1.04 8.37
N LEU A 43 1.08 -1.37 7.39
CA LEU A 43 0.83 -0.53 6.22
C LEU A 43 0.27 0.83 6.63
N LEU A 44 -0.77 0.85 7.47
CA LEU A 44 -1.44 2.08 7.90
C LEU A 44 -0.49 3.00 8.67
N LEU A 45 0.20 2.47 9.67
CA LEU A 45 1.09 3.29 10.51
C LEU A 45 2.35 3.71 9.76
N SER A 46 2.88 2.88 8.85
CA SER A 46 4.06 3.26 8.05
C SER A 46 3.78 4.50 7.19
N GLU A 47 2.64 4.53 6.49
CA GLU A 47 2.28 5.67 5.64
C GLU A 47 1.93 6.90 6.48
N THR A 48 1.23 6.72 7.61
CA THR A 48 0.91 7.81 8.54
C THR A 48 2.20 8.45 9.10
N LEU A 49 3.15 7.64 9.55
CA LEU A 49 4.43 8.15 10.06
C LEU A 49 5.31 8.71 8.95
N GLU A 50 5.27 8.17 7.73
CA GLU A 50 5.96 8.76 6.59
C GLU A 50 5.44 10.18 6.30
N TYR A 51 4.12 10.38 6.32
CA TYR A 51 3.53 11.71 6.21
C TYR A 51 3.95 12.63 7.37
N VAL A 52 3.86 12.17 8.62
CA VAL A 52 4.23 12.97 9.80
C VAL A 52 5.73 13.37 9.76
N ILE A 53 6.62 12.42 9.47
CA ILE A 53 8.07 12.63 9.51
C ILE A 53 8.57 13.40 8.28
N LYS A 54 8.18 12.97 7.07
CA LYS A 54 8.71 13.53 5.82
C LYS A 54 7.83 14.64 5.25
N GLY A 55 6.52 14.52 5.40
CA GLY A 55 5.54 15.51 4.92
C GLY A 55 5.45 16.71 5.85
N LEU A 56 5.15 16.49 7.13
CA LEU A 56 5.04 17.56 8.14
C LEU A 56 6.40 17.97 8.72
N GLY A 57 7.44 17.16 8.55
CA GLY A 57 8.76 17.44 9.13
C GLY A 57 8.83 17.23 10.65
N ILE A 58 7.91 16.43 11.22
CA ILE A 58 7.77 16.22 12.66
C ILE A 58 8.13 14.78 13.02
N ALA A 59 8.98 14.57 14.02
CA ALA A 59 9.27 13.23 14.53
C ALA A 59 8.51 12.96 15.84
N PRO A 60 7.73 11.87 15.94
CA PRO A 60 7.17 11.45 17.22
C PRO A 60 8.29 11.05 18.18
N VAL A 61 8.10 11.34 19.47
CA VAL A 61 9.05 11.01 20.53
C VAL A 61 8.37 10.15 21.59
N VAL A 62 8.89 8.95 21.80
CA VAL A 62 8.40 8.03 22.84
C VAL A 62 9.52 7.83 23.85
N GLN A 63 9.30 8.22 25.11
CA GLN A 63 10.29 8.10 26.19
C GLN A 63 11.67 8.70 25.83
N GLY A 64 11.68 9.84 25.12
CA GLY A 64 12.89 10.52 24.67
C GLY A 64 13.52 9.96 23.39
N VAL A 65 13.03 8.84 22.86
CA VAL A 65 13.50 8.25 21.60
C VAL A 65 12.68 8.79 20.44
N LYS A 66 13.36 9.41 19.47
CA LYS A 66 12.74 9.85 18.21
C LYS A 66 12.46 8.66 17.32
N ILE A 67 11.20 8.51 16.90
CA ILE A 67 10.81 7.57 15.85
C ILE A 67 11.11 8.24 14.51
N THR A 68 12.07 7.69 13.76
CA THR A 68 12.53 8.25 12.47
C THR A 68 12.41 7.27 11.31
N ASP A 69 12.34 5.97 11.59
CA ASP A 69 12.11 4.92 10.62
C ASP A 69 10.77 4.22 10.91
N PRO A 70 9.70 4.52 10.13
CA PRO A 70 8.41 3.86 10.27
C PRO A 70 8.45 2.35 10.06
N ASP A 71 9.31 1.86 9.16
CA ASP A 71 9.41 0.44 8.81
C ASP A 71 10.14 -0.37 9.90
N ALA A 72 10.80 0.30 10.87
CA ALA A 72 11.46 -0.36 12.00
C ALA A 72 10.51 -0.74 13.15
N LEU A 73 9.27 -0.25 13.13
CA LEU A 73 8.28 -0.59 14.16
C LEU A 73 7.88 -2.07 14.08
N LYS A 74 7.76 -2.70 15.24
CA LYS A 74 7.30 -4.09 15.37
C LYS A 74 5.88 -4.10 15.93
N PHE A 75 5.05 -4.92 15.33
CA PHE A 75 3.67 -5.11 15.72
C PHE A 75 3.51 -6.50 16.32
N GLU A 76 2.85 -6.56 17.46
CA GLU A 76 2.57 -7.78 18.19
C GLU A 76 1.09 -7.82 18.52
N GLU A 77 0.54 -9.02 18.52
CA GLU A 77 -0.83 -9.23 18.96
C GLU A 77 -0.90 -9.05 20.48
N PHE A 78 -1.74 -8.11 20.91
CA PHE A 78 -1.94 -7.82 22.33
C PHE A 78 -3.31 -8.27 22.84
N ARG A 79 -4.33 -8.29 21.96
CA ARG A 79 -5.70 -8.69 22.29
C ARG A 79 -6.48 -9.14 21.05
N GLU A 80 -7.63 -9.75 21.28
CA GLU A 80 -8.63 -10.04 20.25
C GLU A 80 -9.14 -8.76 19.58
N PRO A 81 -9.44 -8.80 18.26
CA PRO A 81 -9.97 -7.65 17.55
C PRO A 81 -11.40 -7.34 17.97
N ASN A 82 -11.71 -6.06 18.15
CA ASN A 82 -13.06 -5.58 18.36
C ASN A 82 -13.58 -4.94 17.06
N PRO A 83 -14.57 -5.54 16.38
CA PRO A 83 -15.06 -5.04 15.10
C PRO A 83 -15.60 -3.60 15.15
N THR A 84 -16.23 -3.21 16.26
CA THR A 84 -16.74 -1.84 16.44
C THR A 84 -15.59 -0.83 16.48
N GLU A 85 -14.54 -1.13 17.25
CA GLU A 85 -13.34 -0.29 17.35
C GLU A 85 -12.54 -0.25 16.03
N MET A 86 -12.58 -1.33 15.24
CA MET A 86 -11.96 -1.34 13.91
C MET A 86 -12.64 -0.35 12.96
N VAL A 87 -13.98 -0.32 12.97
CA VAL A 87 -14.76 0.60 12.13
C VAL A 87 -14.56 2.04 12.61
N ASP A 88 -14.70 2.28 13.91
CA ASP A 88 -14.55 3.59 14.54
C ASP A 88 -13.15 4.17 14.30
N GLY A 89 -12.11 3.41 14.65
CA GLY A 89 -10.72 3.84 14.49
C GLY A 89 -10.32 4.09 13.03
N LEU A 90 -10.78 3.27 12.07
CA LEU A 90 -10.48 3.51 10.66
C LEU A 90 -11.21 4.76 10.12
N ALA A 91 -12.44 5.00 10.58
CA ALA A 91 -13.20 6.21 10.24
C ALA A 91 -12.52 7.47 10.80
N ASP A 92 -12.03 7.43 12.05
CA ASP A 92 -11.30 8.54 12.68
C ASP A 92 -9.98 8.85 11.96
N VAL A 93 -9.24 7.82 11.55
CA VAL A 93 -8.03 8.01 10.74
C VAL A 93 -8.39 8.69 9.41
N ALA A 94 -9.42 8.23 8.71
CA ALA A 94 -9.87 8.88 7.47
C ALA A 94 -10.29 10.34 7.71
N TYR A 95 -10.98 10.62 8.83
CA TYR A 95 -11.39 11.98 9.20
C TYR A 95 -10.19 12.91 9.40
N THR A 96 -9.17 12.46 10.15
CA THR A 96 -7.96 13.25 10.38
C THR A 96 -7.12 13.45 9.11
N MET A 97 -7.11 12.48 8.20
CA MET A 97 -6.50 12.65 6.87
C MET A 97 -7.18 13.77 6.07
N ILE A 98 -8.52 13.77 6.03
CA ILE A 98 -9.30 14.82 5.35
C ILE A 98 -9.08 16.17 6.03
N TRP A 99 -9.04 16.21 7.37
CA TRP A 99 -8.73 17.42 8.11
C TRP A 99 -7.36 17.99 7.72
N ASN A 100 -6.32 17.16 7.63
CA ASN A 100 -4.99 17.58 7.21
C ASN A 100 -4.99 18.15 5.79
N ALA A 101 -5.70 17.48 4.88
CA ALA A 101 -5.83 17.96 3.51
C ALA A 101 -6.45 19.36 3.44
N ASN A 102 -7.52 19.58 4.20
CA ASN A 102 -8.16 20.89 4.28
C ASN A 102 -7.29 21.94 4.98
N ALA A 103 -6.64 21.58 6.08
CA ALA A 103 -5.83 22.49 6.88
C ALA A 103 -4.59 22.99 6.12
N PHE A 104 -4.01 22.17 5.25
CA PHE A 104 -2.79 22.48 4.51
C PHE A 104 -3.00 22.67 3.00
N GLY A 105 -4.25 22.66 2.53
CA GLY A 105 -4.58 22.81 1.11
C GLY A 105 -4.00 21.69 0.23
N ILE A 106 -3.89 20.47 0.76
CA ILE A 106 -3.36 19.32 0.00
C ILE A 106 -4.46 18.83 -0.95
N PRO A 107 -4.21 18.74 -2.27
CA PRO A 107 -5.15 18.17 -3.24
C PRO A 107 -5.18 16.65 -3.11
N LEU A 108 -5.80 16.17 -2.02
CA LEU A 108 -5.73 14.78 -1.58
C LEU A 108 -6.37 13.82 -2.59
N GLU A 109 -7.47 14.21 -3.23
CA GLU A 109 -8.17 13.35 -4.19
C GLU A 109 -7.32 13.13 -5.46
N GLU A 110 -6.78 14.20 -6.02
CA GLU A 110 -5.92 14.15 -7.21
C GLU A 110 -4.61 13.42 -6.90
N ALA A 111 -4.02 13.68 -5.73
CA ALA A 111 -2.83 12.96 -5.27
C ALA A 111 -3.12 11.47 -5.06
N TYR A 112 -4.27 11.12 -4.48
CA TYR A 112 -4.69 9.74 -4.25
C TYR A 112 -4.84 8.98 -5.57
N ASP A 113 -5.41 9.61 -6.60
CA ASP A 113 -5.58 9.00 -7.92
C ASP A 113 -4.22 8.67 -8.57
N ILE A 114 -3.29 9.63 -8.56
CA ILE A 114 -1.93 9.44 -9.08
C ILE A 114 -1.20 8.34 -8.31
N ILE A 115 -1.30 8.33 -6.98
CA ILE A 115 -0.63 7.33 -6.12
C ILE A 115 -1.21 5.94 -6.35
N SER A 116 -2.53 5.84 -6.48
CA SER A 116 -3.22 4.58 -6.76
C SER A 116 -2.78 3.97 -8.08
N ASP A 117 -2.67 4.78 -9.15
CA ASP A 117 -2.14 4.32 -10.44
C ASP A 117 -0.68 3.90 -10.33
N ASN A 118 0.14 4.72 -9.69
CA ASN A 118 1.56 4.47 -9.53
C ASN A 118 1.84 3.22 -8.66
N ASN A 119 0.96 2.88 -7.72
CA ASN A 119 1.08 1.67 -6.92
C ASN A 119 0.92 0.40 -7.75
N LEU A 120 0.09 0.43 -8.80
CA LEU A 120 -0.08 -0.70 -9.72
C LEU A 120 1.17 -0.94 -10.58
N GLU A 121 2.05 0.06 -10.77
CA GLU A 121 3.34 -0.12 -11.47
C GLU A 121 4.33 -1.01 -10.71
N LYS A 122 4.06 -1.33 -9.44
CA LYS A 122 4.87 -2.29 -8.68
C LYS A 122 4.76 -3.72 -9.21
N PHE A 123 3.71 -4.02 -9.98
CA PHE A 123 3.45 -5.33 -10.57
C PHE A 123 4.01 -5.38 -12.00
N VAL A 124 5.00 -6.22 -12.22
CA VAL A 124 5.66 -6.32 -13.53
C VAL A 124 4.88 -7.30 -14.40
N LYS A 125 4.31 -6.83 -15.51
CA LYS A 125 3.65 -7.71 -16.47
C LYS A 125 4.66 -8.67 -17.09
N VAL A 126 4.30 -9.96 -17.20
CA VAL A 126 5.15 -11.00 -17.79
C VAL A 126 4.41 -11.79 -18.87
N SER A 127 5.14 -12.40 -19.80
CA SER A 127 4.55 -13.25 -20.83
C SER A 127 4.19 -14.63 -20.29
N SER A 128 3.01 -15.13 -20.64
CA SER A 128 2.56 -16.51 -20.39
C SER A 128 3.40 -17.57 -21.09
N ASP A 129 4.18 -17.20 -22.10
CA ASP A 129 5.09 -18.13 -22.79
C ASP A 129 6.33 -18.46 -21.93
N SER A 130 6.68 -17.55 -21.01
CA SER A 130 7.89 -17.65 -20.18
C SER A 130 7.60 -17.98 -18.72
N PHE A 131 6.40 -17.64 -18.23
CA PHE A 131 6.06 -17.73 -16.82
C PHE A 131 4.67 -18.36 -16.61
N LYS A 132 4.50 -18.97 -15.45
CA LYS A 132 3.22 -19.50 -14.94
C LYS A 132 3.02 -19.02 -13.52
N GLU A 133 1.78 -19.07 -13.04
CA GLU A 133 1.44 -18.72 -11.66
C GLU A 133 2.28 -19.49 -10.64
N GLY A 134 2.61 -18.82 -9.54
CA GLY A 134 3.37 -19.38 -8.43
C GLY A 134 4.74 -18.72 -8.21
N LEU A 135 5.55 -19.33 -7.35
CA LEU A 135 6.84 -18.79 -6.94
C LEU A 135 7.86 -18.82 -8.09
N VAL A 136 8.62 -17.74 -8.22
CA VAL A 136 9.71 -17.60 -9.19
C VAL A 136 11.03 -17.95 -8.52
N ALA A 137 11.79 -18.86 -9.13
CA ALA A 137 13.15 -19.18 -8.69
C ALA A 137 14.02 -17.91 -8.71
N LYS A 138 14.92 -17.77 -7.72
CA LYS A 138 15.69 -16.53 -7.50
C LYS A 138 16.50 -16.12 -8.71
N GLU A 139 17.01 -17.10 -9.44
CA GLU A 139 17.80 -16.94 -10.66
C GLU A 139 16.98 -16.32 -11.80
N GLN A 140 15.64 -16.41 -11.74
CA GLN A 140 14.71 -15.91 -12.75
C GLN A 140 14.03 -14.58 -12.35
N TRP A 141 14.40 -13.98 -11.22
CA TRP A 141 13.80 -12.73 -10.73
C TRP A 141 14.02 -11.52 -11.66
N HIS A 142 14.91 -11.64 -12.65
CA HIS A 142 15.08 -10.65 -13.71
C HIS A 142 13.93 -10.64 -14.74
N LEU A 143 13.05 -11.65 -14.71
CA LEU A 143 11.81 -11.76 -15.49
C LEU A 143 11.97 -11.62 -17.01
N ASN A 144 13.15 -11.99 -17.54
CA ASN A 144 13.55 -11.73 -18.93
C ASN A 144 13.45 -10.24 -19.36
N GLN A 145 13.43 -9.33 -18.39
CA GLN A 145 13.21 -7.89 -18.57
C GLN A 145 14.25 -7.04 -17.82
N ASN A 146 15.34 -7.66 -17.34
CA ASN A 146 16.39 -7.02 -16.53
C ASN A 146 15.86 -6.34 -15.25
N ILE A 147 14.77 -6.87 -14.69
CA ILE A 147 14.20 -6.35 -13.45
C ILE A 147 15.15 -6.64 -12.28
N LYS A 148 15.35 -5.64 -11.43
CA LYS A 148 16.04 -5.78 -10.15
C LYS A 148 15.06 -5.50 -9.03
N TRP A 149 15.20 -6.26 -7.95
CA TRP A 149 14.42 -6.10 -6.74
C TRP A 149 15.31 -5.55 -5.62
N PRO A 150 14.75 -4.76 -4.69
CA PRO A 150 15.50 -4.29 -3.55
C PRO A 150 15.86 -5.46 -2.62
N LYS A 151 16.90 -5.29 -1.78
CA LYS A 151 17.49 -6.38 -0.97
C LYS A 151 16.51 -6.99 0.02
N GLU A 152 15.54 -6.21 0.46
CA GLU A 152 14.45 -6.61 1.35
C GLU A 152 13.42 -7.55 0.71
N VAL A 153 13.40 -7.70 -0.62
CA VAL A 153 12.54 -8.71 -1.28
C VAL A 153 13.09 -10.10 -1.01
N VAL A 154 12.24 -10.94 -0.40
CA VAL A 154 12.58 -12.32 -0.05
C VAL A 154 11.90 -13.33 -0.97
N GLN A 155 10.84 -12.92 -1.67
CA GLN A 155 10.10 -13.77 -2.61
C GLN A 155 9.57 -12.96 -3.79
N VAL A 156 9.56 -13.59 -4.97
CA VAL A 156 8.86 -13.10 -6.16
C VAL A 156 7.87 -14.17 -6.60
N GLU A 157 6.64 -13.75 -6.88
CA GLU A 157 5.52 -14.62 -7.23
C GLU A 157 4.86 -14.10 -8.52
N ILE A 158 4.41 -15.00 -9.38
CA ILE A 158 3.57 -14.70 -10.53
C ILE A 158 2.10 -14.92 -10.15
N ILE A 159 1.29 -13.89 -10.35
CA ILE A 159 -0.14 -13.90 -10.07
C ILE A 159 -0.90 -13.57 -11.36
N SER A 160 -2.01 -14.27 -11.59
CA SER A 160 -2.91 -14.01 -12.70
C SER A 160 -4.06 -13.10 -12.28
N LEU A 161 -4.36 -12.11 -13.10
CA LEU A 161 -5.55 -11.29 -12.95
C LEU A 161 -6.15 -11.01 -14.32
N ASN A 162 -7.41 -11.38 -14.52
CA ASN A 162 -8.14 -11.23 -15.79
C ASN A 162 -7.41 -11.83 -17.00
N GLY A 163 -6.69 -12.94 -16.80
CA GLY A 163 -5.94 -13.64 -17.86
C GLY A 163 -4.56 -13.05 -18.17
N GLU A 164 -4.14 -12.00 -17.46
CA GLU A 164 -2.79 -11.43 -17.57
C GLU A 164 -1.93 -11.86 -16.38
N LEU A 165 -0.64 -12.12 -16.63
CA LEU A 165 0.31 -12.51 -15.59
C LEU A 165 1.16 -11.33 -15.12
N PHE A 166 1.32 -11.23 -13.81
CA PHE A 166 2.10 -10.18 -13.16
C PHE A 166 3.05 -10.78 -12.12
N ALA A 167 4.29 -10.32 -12.11
CA ALA A 167 5.25 -10.62 -11.07
C ALA A 167 5.19 -9.58 -9.95
N VAL A 168 5.22 -10.04 -8.70
CA VAL A 168 5.25 -9.21 -7.50
C VAL A 168 6.39 -9.62 -6.58
N GLY A 169 7.17 -8.65 -6.12
CA GLY A 169 8.19 -8.84 -5.09
C GLY A 169 7.66 -8.45 -3.71
N LYS A 170 7.78 -9.36 -2.73
CA LYS A 170 7.33 -9.14 -1.35
C LYS A 170 8.50 -9.27 -0.37
N ASP A 171 8.46 -8.48 0.70
CA ASP A 171 9.37 -8.67 1.83
C ASP A 171 8.87 -9.78 2.78
N LYS A 172 9.63 -10.01 3.86
CA LYS A 172 9.32 -11.04 4.88
C LYS A 172 7.97 -10.85 5.60
N ASN A 173 7.41 -9.63 5.57
CA ASN A 173 6.14 -9.30 6.19
C ASN A 173 4.98 -9.32 5.17
N GLY A 174 5.25 -9.65 3.90
CA GLY A 174 4.26 -9.64 2.83
C GLY A 174 4.01 -8.26 2.21
N LYS A 175 4.74 -7.22 2.61
CA LYS A 175 4.62 -5.87 2.01
C LYS A 175 5.23 -5.89 0.61
N VAL A 176 4.47 -5.40 -0.37
CA VAL A 176 4.89 -5.30 -1.78
C VAL A 176 5.98 -4.23 -1.91
N ARG A 177 7.10 -4.58 -2.54
CA ARG A 177 8.25 -3.69 -2.74
C ARG A 177 8.38 -3.26 -4.21
N LYS A 178 9.04 -2.13 -4.43
CA LYS A 178 9.14 -1.46 -5.73
C LYS A 178 10.23 -2.14 -6.59
N PRO A 179 9.92 -2.69 -7.77
CA PRO A 179 10.93 -3.16 -8.72
C PRO A 179 11.73 -2.01 -9.32
N SER A 180 12.84 -2.29 -10.00
CA SER A 180 13.63 -1.27 -10.70
C SER A 180 12.92 -0.58 -11.86
N SER A 181 11.83 -1.16 -12.37
CA SER A 181 10.97 -0.54 -13.39
C SER A 181 10.02 0.51 -12.81
N PHE A 182 9.85 0.56 -11.48
CA PHE A 182 8.95 1.49 -10.82
C PHE A 182 9.47 2.93 -10.94
N SER A 183 8.59 3.84 -11.35
CA SER A 183 8.88 5.27 -11.37
C SER A 183 8.17 6.00 -10.21
N PRO A 184 8.78 7.02 -9.59
CA PRO A 184 8.09 7.82 -8.59
C PRO A 184 6.91 8.62 -9.18
N PRO A 185 5.81 8.78 -8.42
CA PRO A 185 4.64 9.54 -8.86
C PRO A 185 4.98 11.02 -9.06
N LYS A 186 4.43 11.62 -10.12
CA LYS A 186 4.69 13.02 -10.50
C LYS A 186 3.77 14.01 -9.78
N LEU A 187 3.90 14.09 -8.46
CA LEU A 187 3.04 14.94 -7.60
C LEU A 187 3.32 16.45 -7.71
N LYS A 188 4.52 16.85 -8.16
CA LYS A 188 4.90 18.28 -8.26
C LYS A 188 3.93 19.12 -9.10
N SER A 189 3.29 18.50 -10.08
CA SER A 189 2.28 19.14 -10.93
C SER A 189 1.08 19.68 -10.15
N LEU A 190 0.77 19.09 -8.99
CA LEU A 190 -0.35 19.48 -8.13
C LEU A 190 -0.02 20.67 -7.23
N LEU A 191 1.26 21.02 -7.07
CA LEU A 191 1.71 22.07 -6.15
C LEU A 191 1.76 23.46 -6.80
N ASN A 192 1.50 23.56 -8.10
CA ASN A 192 1.70 24.78 -8.89
C ASN A 192 0.47 25.71 -8.97
N ASN A 193 -0.54 25.51 -8.11
CA ASN A 193 -1.77 26.31 -8.09
C ASN A 193 -1.86 27.28 -6.89
N GLY A 194 -0.72 27.60 -6.25
CA GLY A 194 -0.61 28.58 -5.17
C GLY A 194 0.18 29.82 -5.59
#